data_AF-A0A1W9VSG6-F1
#
_entry.id   AF-A0A1W9VSG6-F1
#
_cell.length_a   1.000
_cell.length_b   1.000
_cell.length_c   1.000
_cell.angle_alpha   90.00
_cell.angle_beta   90.00
_cell.angle_gamma   90.00
#
_symmetry.space_group_name_H-M   'P 1'
#
loop_
_entity.id
_entity.type
_entity.pdbx_description
1 polymer ?
#
loop_
_entity_poly.entity_id
_entity_poly.type
_entity_poly.pdbx_seq_one_letter_code
_entity_poly.pdbx_strand_id
1 'polypeptide(L)'
;MEEKGLNLIEGLSNHYKEVADLATELRGDKTNVPIIGMGHLFATGGRSVDGDGVRELYVGTLAHIGAEAFPKEFDYTALGHLHISQRVGKLDNIRYSGSPIPMGFGEAGQDKIVIVTNFNGSKLGVIDEVKVPVFQALELIKGDFESIRSDISRLVKDDYSVWKN
;
A
#
# COMPACT_ATOMS: atom_id res chain seq x y z
N MET A 1 -28.35 -0.71 1.90
CA MET A 1 -26.91 -0.47 2.16
C MET A 1 -26.04 -1.15 1.10
N GLU A 2 -26.34 -2.39 0.70
CA GLU A 2 -25.62 -3.10 -0.38
C GLU A 2 -25.64 -2.36 -1.72
N GLU A 3 -26.79 -1.81 -2.15
CA GLU A 3 -26.92 -1.08 -3.42
C GLU A 3 -25.99 0.15 -3.52
N LYS A 4 -25.80 0.90 -2.42
CA LYS A 4 -24.88 2.05 -2.40
C LYS A 4 -23.42 1.62 -2.56
N GLY A 5 -23.05 0.48 -1.97
CA GLY A 5 -21.70 -0.08 -2.12
C GLY A 5 -21.43 -0.54 -3.55
N LEU A 6 -22.39 -1.22 -4.17
CA LEU A 6 -22.31 -1.67 -5.56
C LEU A 6 -22.19 -0.49 -6.53
N ASN A 7 -23.03 0.54 -6.38
CA ASN A 7 -22.97 1.74 -7.21
C ASN A 7 -21.62 2.48 -7.08
N LEU A 8 -21.00 2.45 -5.90
CA LEU A 8 -19.67 3.03 -5.68
C LEU A 8 -18.57 2.22 -6.39
N ILE A 9 -18.60 0.89 -6.30
CA ILE A 9 -17.66 0.01 -7.01
C ILE A 9 -17.80 0.19 -8.53
N GLU A 10 -19.03 0.25 -9.03
CA GLU A 10 -19.31 0.48 -10.44
C GLU A 10 -18.80 1.86 -10.88
N GLY A 11 -19.08 2.92 -10.12
CA GLY A 11 -18.60 4.26 -10.40
C GLY A 11 -17.07 4.35 -10.43
N LEU A 12 -16.37 3.70 -9.50
CA LEU A 12 -14.91 3.62 -9.48
C LEU A 12 -14.35 2.86 -10.68
N SER A 13 -14.95 1.71 -11.01
CA SER A 13 -14.53 0.89 -12.15
C SER A 13 -14.72 1.65 -13.47
N ASN A 14 -15.85 2.35 -13.62
CA ASN A 14 -16.13 3.20 -14.78
C ASN A 14 -15.15 4.38 -14.85
N HIS A 15 -14.87 5.03 -13.72
CA HIS A 15 -13.91 6.13 -13.70
C HIS A 15 -12.51 5.68 -14.13
N TYR A 16 -12.03 4.56 -13.62
CA TYR A 16 -10.73 4.03 -14.06
C TYR A 16 -10.73 3.67 -15.54
N LYS A 17 -11.81 3.05 -16.04
CA LYS A 17 -11.99 2.74 -17.46
C LYS A 17 -11.90 4.00 -18.32
N GLU A 18 -12.65 5.04 -17.98
CA GLU A 18 -12.67 6.32 -18.72
C GLU A 18 -11.27 6.96 -18.79
N VAL A 19 -10.54 6.97 -17.66
CA VAL A 19 -9.18 7.52 -17.61
C VAL A 19 -8.20 6.66 -18.41
N ALA A 20 -8.34 5.33 -18.37
CA ALA A 20 -7.53 4.41 -19.16
C ALA A 20 -7.78 4.54 -20.68
N ASP A 21 -9.05 4.70 -21.07
CA ASP A 21 -9.45 4.93 -22.47
C ASP A 21 -8.83 6.25 -22.97
N LEU A 22 -8.94 7.34 -22.20
CA LEU A 22 -8.31 8.62 -22.53
C LEU A 22 -6.78 8.52 -22.61
N ALA A 23 -6.15 7.84 -21.65
CA ALA A 23 -4.70 7.65 -21.66
C ALA A 23 -4.23 6.84 -22.88
N THR A 24 -5.02 5.84 -23.28
CA THR A 24 -4.77 5.02 -24.47
C THR A 24 -4.91 5.85 -25.74
N GLU A 25 -5.92 6.71 -25.83
CA GLU A 25 -6.10 7.65 -26.95
C GLU A 25 -4.92 8.63 -27.05
N LEU A 26 -4.51 9.25 -25.93
CA LEU A 26 -3.38 10.18 -25.87
C LEU A 26 -2.04 9.50 -26.24
N ARG A 27 -1.86 8.25 -25.82
CA ARG A 27 -0.71 7.44 -26.22
C ARG A 27 -0.70 7.25 -27.73
N GLY A 28 -1.85 6.89 -28.32
CA GLY A 28 -1.98 6.55 -29.73
C GLY A 28 -1.04 5.39 -30.08
N ASP A 29 -0.33 5.49 -31.21
CA ASP A 29 0.58 4.43 -31.69
C ASP A 29 1.96 4.44 -31.00
N LYS A 30 2.17 5.27 -29.97
CA LYS A 30 3.45 5.35 -29.25
C LYS A 30 3.61 4.14 -28.33
N THR A 31 4.30 3.12 -28.81
CA THR A 31 4.59 1.89 -28.05
C THR A 31 5.65 2.09 -26.96
N ASN A 32 6.34 3.24 -26.96
CA ASN A 32 7.42 3.54 -26.05
C ASN A 32 7.00 4.28 -24.77
N VAL A 33 5.69 4.47 -24.52
CA VAL A 33 5.18 5.22 -23.37
C VAL A 33 4.30 4.31 -22.52
N PRO A 34 4.68 4.02 -21.26
CA PRO A 34 3.84 3.26 -20.35
C PRO A 34 2.67 4.10 -19.82
N ILE A 35 1.55 3.45 -19.55
CA ILE A 35 0.41 4.05 -18.86
C ILE A 35 0.44 3.60 -17.40
N ILE A 36 0.51 4.56 -16.48
CA ILE A 36 0.53 4.30 -15.04
C ILE A 36 -0.79 4.77 -14.43
N GLY A 37 -1.57 3.82 -13.92
CA GLY A 37 -2.74 4.09 -13.10
C GLY A 37 -2.33 4.46 -11.68
N MET A 38 -3.06 5.38 -11.05
CA MET A 38 -2.84 5.75 -9.65
C MET A 38 -4.14 5.74 -8.87
N GLY A 39 -4.07 5.49 -7.57
CA GLY A 39 -5.23 5.50 -6.69
C GLY A 39 -4.86 5.64 -5.23
N HIS A 40 -5.78 6.18 -4.43
CA HIS A 40 -5.64 6.22 -2.98
C HIS A 40 -6.94 5.75 -2.34
N LEU A 41 -7.03 4.45 -2.07
CA LEU A 41 -8.27 3.76 -1.71
C LEU A 41 -7.95 2.41 -1.04
N PHE A 42 -8.99 1.66 -0.65
CA PHE A 42 -8.86 0.28 -0.19
C PHE A 42 -9.20 -0.71 -1.32
N ALA A 43 -8.23 -1.55 -1.68
CA ALA A 43 -8.46 -2.69 -2.57
C ALA A 43 -8.77 -3.97 -1.77
N THR A 44 -9.55 -4.88 -2.37
CA THR A 44 -9.93 -6.17 -1.77
C THR A 44 -8.70 -6.99 -1.42
N GLY A 45 -8.68 -7.52 -0.19
CA GLY A 45 -7.54 -8.28 0.33
C GLY A 45 -6.34 -7.42 0.74
N GLY A 46 -6.47 -6.08 0.67
CA GLY A 46 -5.51 -5.16 1.28
C GLY A 46 -5.44 -5.37 2.79
N ARG A 47 -4.23 -5.48 3.31
CA ARG A 47 -3.92 -5.69 4.73
C ARG A 47 -3.54 -4.38 5.38
N SER A 48 -4.19 -4.07 6.50
CA SER A 48 -3.72 -3.15 7.54
C SER A 48 -3.42 -3.96 8.81
N VAL A 49 -2.72 -3.35 9.77
CA VAL A 49 -2.53 -3.92 11.11
C VAL A 49 -3.03 -2.96 12.17
N ASP A 50 -3.53 -3.50 13.27
CA ASP A 50 -4.07 -2.68 14.34
C ASP A 50 -3.00 -1.74 14.91
N GLY A 51 -3.33 -0.45 15.00
CA GLY A 51 -2.38 0.59 15.41
C GLY A 51 -1.36 1.01 14.35
N ASP A 52 -1.57 0.72 13.07
CA ASP A 52 -0.75 1.23 11.94
C ASP A 52 -1.08 2.67 11.52
N GLY A 53 -2.15 3.24 12.08
CA GLY A 53 -2.58 4.61 11.80
C GLY A 53 -3.34 4.77 10.48
N VAL A 54 -3.63 3.69 9.75
CA VAL A 54 -4.56 3.71 8.62
C VAL A 54 -5.96 4.04 9.14
N ARG A 55 -6.59 5.07 8.59
CA ARG A 55 -7.96 5.44 8.93
C ARG A 55 -8.93 4.73 8.00
N GLU A 56 -10.01 4.19 8.56
CA GLU A 56 -11.12 3.70 7.74
C GLU A 56 -11.78 4.88 7.00
N LEU A 57 -11.56 4.95 5.69
CA LEU A 57 -12.19 5.96 4.81
C LEU A 57 -13.70 5.73 4.64
N TYR A 58 -14.16 4.49 4.81
CA TYR A 58 -15.54 4.09 4.51
C TYR A 58 -16.18 3.36 5.67
N VAL A 59 -16.54 4.09 6.73
CA VAL A 59 -17.35 3.55 7.82
C VAL A 59 -18.75 3.22 7.26
N GLY A 60 -19.07 1.93 7.13
CA GLY A 60 -20.42 1.44 6.81
C GLY A 60 -20.69 1.01 5.35
N THR A 61 -19.71 1.10 4.45
CA THR A 61 -19.80 0.53 3.09
C THR A 61 -18.48 -0.14 2.73
N LEU A 62 -18.35 -1.44 2.98
CA LEU A 62 -17.21 -2.27 2.53
C LEU A 62 -17.23 -2.45 1.00
N ALA A 63 -17.16 -1.35 0.26
CA ALA A 63 -16.91 -1.37 -1.17
C ALA A 63 -15.41 -1.54 -1.37
N HIS A 64 -14.90 -2.76 -1.20
CA HIS A 64 -13.54 -3.08 -1.59
C HIS A 64 -13.51 -3.33 -3.10
N ILE A 65 -12.66 -2.59 -3.81
CA ILE A 65 -12.46 -2.84 -5.23
C ILE A 65 -11.42 -3.94 -5.41
N GLY A 66 -11.77 -5.01 -6.12
CA GLY A 66 -10.81 -6.04 -6.46
C GLY A 66 -9.82 -5.57 -7.53
N ALA A 67 -8.84 -6.42 -7.83
CA ALA A 67 -7.85 -6.12 -8.86
C ALA A 67 -8.48 -5.93 -10.25
N GLU A 68 -9.64 -6.54 -10.49
CA GLU A 68 -10.43 -6.47 -11.70
C GLU A 68 -11.03 -5.09 -11.99
N ALA A 69 -11.12 -4.21 -11.00
CA ALA A 69 -11.58 -2.84 -11.19
C ALA A 69 -10.53 -1.95 -11.88
N PHE A 70 -9.26 -2.39 -11.90
CA PHE A 70 -8.19 -1.67 -12.57
C PHE A 70 -8.07 -2.13 -14.04
N PRO A 71 -8.14 -1.20 -15.00
CA PRO A 71 -8.00 -1.49 -16.42
C PRO A 71 -6.67 -2.17 -16.76
N LYS A 72 -6.70 -3.07 -17.74
CA LYS A 72 -5.51 -3.82 -18.19
C LYS A 72 -4.55 -2.95 -19.00
N GLU A 73 -5.04 -1.81 -19.46
CA GLU A 73 -4.32 -0.78 -20.19
C GLU A 73 -3.28 -0.09 -19.30
N PHE A 74 -3.43 -0.17 -17.98
CA PHE A 74 -2.39 0.26 -17.04
C PHE A 74 -1.26 -0.77 -17.00
N ASP A 75 -0.11 -0.37 -17.53
CA ASP A 75 1.12 -1.16 -17.47
C ASP A 75 1.60 -1.32 -16.01
N TYR A 76 1.24 -0.35 -15.14
CA TYR A 76 1.41 -0.43 -13.70
C TYR A 76 0.36 0.41 -12.96
N THR A 77 -0.06 -0.05 -11.79
CA THR A 77 -1.00 0.64 -10.92
C THR A 77 -0.35 0.89 -9.56
N ALA A 78 -0.07 2.17 -9.28
CA ALA A 78 0.51 2.64 -8.02
C ALA A 78 -0.60 3.07 -7.06
N LEU A 79 -0.82 2.27 -6.01
CA LEU A 79 -1.82 2.52 -4.99
C LEU A 79 -1.18 3.09 -3.71
N GLY A 80 -1.87 4.05 -3.10
CA GLY A 80 -1.62 4.53 -1.75
C GLY A 80 -2.82 4.26 -0.85
N HIS A 81 -2.66 4.56 0.44
CA HIS A 81 -3.61 4.45 1.55
C HIS A 81 -3.16 3.44 2.61
N LEU A 82 -2.83 2.22 2.18
CA LEU A 82 -2.29 1.20 3.07
C LEU A 82 -0.80 1.45 3.34
N HIS A 83 -0.42 1.38 4.61
CA HIS A 83 0.96 1.64 5.04
C HIS A 83 1.89 0.42 4.96
N ILE A 84 1.32 -0.76 4.70
CA ILE A 84 2.07 -2.01 4.49
C ILE A 84 2.20 -2.27 3.00
N SER A 85 3.44 -2.50 2.54
CA SER A 85 3.67 -2.88 1.15
C SER A 85 3.05 -4.23 0.82
N GLN A 86 2.35 -4.29 -0.33
CA GLN A 86 1.68 -5.51 -0.77
C GLN A 86 1.23 -5.45 -2.23
N ARG A 87 1.01 -6.65 -2.77
CA ARG A 87 0.38 -6.89 -4.08
C ARG A 87 -1.13 -6.95 -3.93
N VAL A 88 -1.85 -6.42 -4.90
CA VAL A 88 -3.31 -6.58 -5.01
C VAL A 88 -3.63 -7.72 -5.98
N GLY A 89 -4.54 -8.62 -5.60
CA GLY A 89 -4.96 -9.74 -6.46
C GLY A 89 -3.83 -10.70 -6.85
N LYS A 90 -2.70 -10.72 -6.11
CA LYS A 90 -1.46 -11.44 -6.45
C LYS A 90 -0.81 -10.99 -7.78
N LEU A 91 -1.21 -9.84 -8.31
CA LEU A 91 -0.62 -9.26 -9.51
C LEU A 91 0.62 -8.44 -9.15
N ASP A 92 1.67 -8.57 -9.96
CA ASP A 92 2.93 -7.86 -9.73
C ASP A 92 2.85 -6.37 -10.06
N ASN A 93 1.99 -6.00 -11.03
CA ASN A 93 1.86 -4.64 -11.53
C ASN A 93 0.83 -3.79 -10.77
N ILE A 94 0.17 -4.30 -9.73
CA ILE A 94 -0.76 -3.53 -8.88
C ILE A 94 -0.26 -3.57 -7.44
N ARG A 95 0.26 -2.45 -6.95
CA ARG A 95 1.04 -2.41 -5.72
C ARG A 95 0.63 -1.27 -4.80
N TYR A 96 0.61 -1.56 -3.50
CA TYR A 96 0.84 -0.56 -2.46
C TYR A 96 2.33 -0.54 -2.13
N SER A 97 2.96 0.63 -2.17
CA SER A 97 4.34 0.79 -1.67
C SER A 97 4.41 0.71 -0.15
N GLY A 98 3.30 0.98 0.55
CA GLY A 98 3.32 1.26 1.98
C GLY A 98 3.82 2.66 2.29
N SER A 99 3.90 2.97 3.58
CA SER A 99 4.50 4.20 4.09
C SER A 99 6.04 4.08 4.07
N PRO A 100 6.78 5.19 3.84
CA PRO A 100 8.24 5.16 3.85
C PRO A 100 8.83 5.14 5.27
N ILE A 101 8.03 5.47 6.28
CA ILE A 101 8.37 5.43 7.71
C ILE A 101 7.22 4.81 8.50
N PRO A 102 7.47 4.22 9.68
CA PRO A 102 6.40 3.72 10.54
C PRO A 102 5.42 4.82 10.93
N MET A 103 4.14 4.64 10.64
CA MET A 103 3.08 5.62 10.93
C MET A 103 2.40 5.36 12.29
N GLY A 104 2.59 4.17 12.85
CA GLY A 104 2.09 3.77 14.16
C GLY A 104 2.81 2.55 14.71
N PHE A 105 2.59 2.24 15.99
CA PHE A 105 3.26 1.14 16.69
C PHE A 105 2.85 -0.25 16.20
N GLY A 106 1.71 -0.38 15.51
CA GLY A 106 1.36 -1.61 14.80
C GLY A 106 2.36 -1.97 13.69
N GLU A 107 3.12 -1.00 13.20
CA GLU A 107 4.15 -1.16 12.18
C GLU A 107 5.55 -1.35 12.77
N ALA A 108 5.68 -1.47 14.10
CA ALA A 108 6.97 -1.71 14.75
C ALA A 108 7.67 -2.97 14.19
N GLY A 109 8.97 -2.86 13.93
CA GLY A 109 9.78 -3.94 13.37
C GLY A 109 9.52 -4.27 11.88
N GLN A 110 8.59 -3.60 11.20
CA GLN A 110 8.37 -3.82 9.77
C GLN A 110 9.41 -3.09 8.92
N ASP A 111 9.94 -3.79 7.91
CA ASP A 111 10.74 -3.15 6.85
C ASP A 111 9.85 -2.17 6.07
N LYS A 112 10.34 -0.94 5.92
CA LYS A 112 9.76 0.04 4.99
C LYS A 112 10.48 -0.05 3.67
N ILE A 113 9.75 0.08 2.57
CA ILE A 113 10.30 -0.03 1.23
C ILE A 113 9.81 1.10 0.33
N VAL A 114 10.57 1.35 -0.73
CA VAL A 114 10.09 2.01 -1.93
C VAL A 114 10.12 1.01 -3.08
N ILE A 115 9.14 1.11 -3.98
CA ILE A 115 9.11 0.29 -5.18
C ILE A 115 9.80 1.07 -6.29
N VAL A 116 10.86 0.49 -6.84
CA VAL A 116 11.57 1.00 -8.01
C VAL A 116 11.31 0.05 -9.16
N THR A 117 10.87 0.58 -10.29
CA THR A 117 10.70 -0.22 -11.50
C THR A 117 11.09 0.58 -12.73
N ASN A 118 11.45 -0.13 -13.78
CA ASN A 118 11.83 0.44 -15.07
C ASN A 118 10.87 -0.07 -16.13
N PHE A 119 10.67 0.71 -17.18
CA PHE A 119 9.88 0.30 -18.33
C PHE A 119 10.76 0.24 -19.57
N ASN A 120 10.53 -0.76 -20.41
CA ASN A 120 11.05 -0.79 -21.78
C ASN A 120 9.87 -0.60 -22.74
N GLY A 121 9.63 0.66 -23.09
CA GLY A 121 8.38 1.08 -23.71
C GLY A 121 7.19 0.91 -22.77
N SER A 122 6.11 0.25 -23.20
CA SER A 122 5.00 -0.11 -22.31
C SER A 122 5.27 -1.36 -21.47
N LYS A 123 6.37 -2.09 -21.70
CA LYS A 123 6.66 -3.32 -20.96
C LYS A 123 7.23 -3.01 -19.58
N LEU A 124 6.51 -3.40 -18.53
CA LEU A 124 6.99 -3.38 -17.15
C LEU A 124 8.23 -4.27 -16.99
N GLY A 125 9.29 -3.69 -16.45
CA GLY A 125 10.55 -4.35 -16.16
C GLY A 125 10.55 -5.01 -14.78
N VAL A 126 11.76 -5.18 -14.24
CA VAL A 126 11.94 -5.71 -12.87
C VAL A 126 11.34 -4.72 -11.86
N ILE A 127 10.69 -5.26 -10.84
CA ILE A 127 10.20 -4.51 -9.69
C ILE A 127 11.14 -4.78 -8.53
N ASP A 128 11.90 -3.76 -8.14
CA ASP A 128 12.83 -3.79 -7.03
C ASP A 128 12.18 -3.19 -5.79
N GLU A 129 12.20 -3.95 -4.69
CA GLU A 129 11.76 -3.51 -3.38
C GLU A 129 12.98 -3.01 -2.59
N VAL A 130 13.18 -1.69 -2.58
CA VAL A 130 14.35 -1.06 -1.95
C VAL A 130 14.00 -0.67 -0.52
N LYS A 131 14.72 -1.24 0.45
CA LYS A 131 14.51 -0.95 1.88
C LYS A 131 14.88 0.50 2.21
N VAL A 132 14.00 1.17 2.95
CA VAL A 132 14.25 2.50 3.52
C VAL A 132 15.04 2.33 4.82
N PRO A 133 16.14 3.06 5.03
CA PRO A 133 16.87 3.02 6.29
C PRO A 133 15.99 3.43 7.48
N VAL A 134 16.19 2.76 8.62
CA VAL A 134 15.46 3.09 9.87
C VAL A 134 16.22 4.18 10.61
N PHE A 135 15.62 5.38 10.67
CA PHE A 135 16.19 6.53 11.39
C PHE A 135 15.70 6.66 12.83
N GLN A 136 14.49 6.13 13.12
CA GLN A 136 13.92 6.07 14.46
C GLN A 136 13.19 4.73 14.61
N ALA A 137 13.71 3.86 15.49
CA ALA A 137 13.08 2.58 15.74
C ALA A 137 11.82 2.75 16.63
N LEU A 138 10.78 2.00 16.30
CA LEU A 138 9.61 1.79 17.16
C LEU A 138 9.65 0.37 17.73
N GLU A 139 9.34 0.24 19.01
CA GLU A 139 9.16 -1.04 19.69
C GLU A 139 7.77 -1.11 20.32
N LEU A 140 7.12 -2.26 20.20
CA LEU A 140 5.82 -2.54 20.78
C LEU A 140 6.00 -3.61 21.86
N ILE A 141 5.78 -3.26 23.13
CA ILE A 141 6.01 -4.17 24.25
C ILE A 141 4.66 -4.72 24.73
N LYS A 142 4.49 -6.04 24.69
CA LYS A 142 3.26 -6.72 25.10
C LYS A 142 3.58 -7.96 25.91
N GLY A 143 2.79 -8.23 26.95
CA GLY A 143 2.95 -9.42 27.79
C GLY A 143 2.45 -9.20 29.20
N ASP A 144 2.82 -10.11 30.09
CA ASP A 144 2.65 -9.92 31.53
C ASP A 144 3.68 -8.94 32.09
N PHE A 145 3.54 -8.61 33.37
CA PHE A 145 4.42 -7.66 34.04
C PHE A 145 5.90 -8.06 33.98
N GLU A 146 6.19 -9.36 34.13
CA GLU A 146 7.56 -9.86 34.13
C GLU A 146 8.21 -9.74 32.75
N SER A 147 7.46 -10.07 31.69
CA SER A 147 7.89 -9.92 30.31
C SER A 147 8.16 -8.44 29.96
N ILE A 148 7.21 -7.56 30.29
CA ILE A 148 7.34 -6.11 30.08
C ILE A 148 8.56 -5.56 30.82
N ARG A 149 8.74 -5.95 32.09
CA ARG A 149 9.88 -5.52 32.92
C ARG A 149 11.21 -5.96 32.31
N SER A 150 11.28 -7.19 31.81
CA SER A 150 12.46 -7.73 31.15
C SER A 150 12.79 -6.94 29.88
N ASP A 151 11.81 -6.68 29.02
CA ASP A 151 12.02 -5.95 27.76
C ASP A 151 12.44 -4.50 27.98
N ILE A 152 11.81 -3.80 28.91
CA ILE A 152 12.23 -2.44 29.27
C ILE A 152 13.68 -2.44 29.79
N SER A 153 14.03 -3.40 30.64
CA SER A 153 15.39 -3.52 31.20
C SER A 153 16.44 -3.79 30.12
N ARG A 154 16.11 -4.57 29.09
CA ARG A 154 16.95 -4.80 27.91
C ARG A 154 17.15 -3.51 27.13
N LEU A 155 16.06 -2.82 26.78
CA LEU A 155 16.12 -1.61 25.96
C LEU A 155 16.86 -0.44 26.66
N VAL A 156 16.87 -0.38 27.99
CA VAL A 156 17.67 0.60 28.74
C VAL A 156 19.16 0.30 28.63
N LYS A 157 19.56 -0.97 28.58
CA LYS A 157 20.98 -1.37 28.47
C LYS A 157 21.56 -1.16 27.08
N ASP A 158 20.72 -1.26 26.04
CA ASP A 158 21.16 -1.19 24.65
C ASP A 158 21.51 0.26 24.19
N ASP A 159 21.33 1.27 25.04
CA ASP A 159 21.60 2.71 24.80
C ASP A 159 21.12 3.22 23.42
N TYR A 160 19.99 2.69 22.97
CA TYR A 160 19.43 2.96 21.64
C TYR A 160 18.22 3.90 21.75
N SER A 161 18.17 4.92 20.88
CA SER A 161 17.00 5.82 20.78
C SER A 161 15.82 5.06 20.17
N VAL A 162 14.93 4.56 21.03
CA VAL A 162 13.72 3.81 20.65
C VAL A 162 12.48 4.51 21.20
N TRP A 163 11.46 4.71 20.37
CA TRP A 163 10.12 5.11 20.82
C TRP A 163 9.29 3.86 21.16
N LYS A 164 8.50 3.93 22.23
CA LYS A 164 7.86 2.76 22.87
C LYS A 164 6.38 3.03 23.17
N ASN A 165 5.55 2.01 23.02
CA ASN A 165 4.13 1.97 23.40
C ASN A 165 3.79 0.60 23.97
#